data_AF-A0AA88WXY7-F1
#
_entry.id   AF-A0AA88WXY7-F1
#
_cell.length_a   1.000
_cell.length_b   1.000
_cell.length_c   1.000
_cell.angle_alpha   90.00
_cell.angle_beta   90.00
_cell.angle_gamma   90.00
#
_symmetry.space_group_name_H-M   'P 1'
#
loop_
_entity.id
_entity.type
_entity.pdbx_description
1 polymer ?
#
loop_
_entity_poly.entity_id
_entity_poly.type
_entity_poly.pdbx_seq_one_letter_code
_entity_poly.pdbx_strand_id
1 'polypeptide(L)'
;MAQHANVNKWGNVVYDEHVRPVDRVVDFRTDISGIRLRDLRRDFCVVQKELIKGRILVGHALRNDLKALLLSHSKTDIRDTSEYQPFLKESRSRALRHLADEFLGVTIQNGEHCPIEDARAAMVLYQKNKKVWERSIKDFIRLKQKQKKWKSRKKPREREGAAHPTSEAL
;
A
#
# COMPACT_ATOMS: atom_id res chain seq x y z
N MET A 1 8.00 -15.23 -11.84
CA MET A 1 6.66 -15.19 -11.18
C MET A 1 6.85 -14.69 -9.76
N ALA A 2 5.81 -14.13 -9.13
CA ALA A 2 5.87 -13.60 -7.77
C ALA A 2 5.05 -14.50 -6.84
N GLN A 3 5.56 -14.78 -5.65
CA GLN A 3 4.80 -15.38 -4.56
C GLN A 3 4.27 -14.24 -3.68
N HIS A 4 3.01 -14.32 -3.25
CA HIS A 4 2.38 -13.31 -2.40
C HIS A 4 1.75 -13.96 -1.18
N ALA A 5 2.14 -13.48 -0.01
CA ALA A 5 1.56 -13.91 1.26
C ALA A 5 0.92 -12.72 1.96
N ASN A 6 -0.30 -12.92 2.47
CA ASN A 6 -0.95 -11.99 3.39
C ASN A 6 -1.01 -12.64 4.77
N VAL A 7 -0.68 -11.84 5.79
CA VAL A 7 -0.83 -12.22 7.20
C VAL A 7 -1.79 -11.28 7.89
N ASN A 8 -2.51 -11.78 8.89
CA ASN A 8 -3.31 -10.93 9.75
C ASN A 8 -2.42 -10.21 10.80
N LYS A 9 -3.04 -9.37 11.63
CA LYS A 9 -2.33 -8.59 12.67
C LYS A 9 -1.59 -9.42 13.71
N TRP A 10 -1.88 -10.72 13.81
CA TRP A 10 -1.22 -11.65 14.73
C TRP A 10 -0.08 -12.44 14.05
N GLY A 11 0.14 -12.24 12.75
CA GLY A 11 1.15 -12.97 11.98
C GLY A 11 0.67 -14.32 11.43
N ASN A 12 -0.61 -14.67 11.59
CA ASN A 12 -1.17 -15.87 10.99
C ASN A 12 -1.38 -15.64 9.50
N VAL A 13 -0.97 -16.61 8.68
CA VAL A 13 -1.17 -16.59 7.23
C VAL A 13 -2.67 -16.67 6.94
N VAL A 14 -3.17 -15.68 6.22
CA VAL A 14 -4.57 -15.65 5.75
C VAL A 14 -4.68 -15.94 4.26
N TYR A 15 -3.56 -15.81 3.54
CA TYR A 15 -3.45 -16.13 2.14
C TYR A 15 -1.97 -16.38 1.79
N ASP A 16 -1.69 -17.42 1.04
CA ASP A 16 -0.37 -17.76 0.50
C ASP A 16 -0.61 -18.48 -0.84
N GLU A 17 -0.43 -17.75 -1.95
CA GLU A 17 -0.59 -18.32 -3.28
C GLU A 17 0.44 -17.73 -4.26
N HIS A 18 0.70 -18.49 -5.31
CA HIS A 18 1.60 -18.12 -6.40
C HIS A 18 0.86 -17.29 -7.46
N VAL A 19 1.42 -16.12 -7.81
CA VAL A 19 0.80 -15.19 -8.76
C VAL A 19 1.22 -15.54 -10.19
N ARG A 20 0.23 -15.73 -11.08
CA ARG A 20 0.47 -15.70 -12.53
C ARG A 20 0.57 -14.25 -13.01
N PRO A 21 1.67 -13.83 -13.65
CA PRO A 21 1.72 -12.57 -14.38
C PRO A 21 0.62 -12.51 -15.45
N VAL A 22 0.03 -11.33 -15.64
CA VAL A 22 -1.02 -11.08 -16.64
C VAL A 22 -0.47 -11.24 -18.08
N ASP A 23 0.82 -10.96 -18.26
CA ASP A 23 1.53 -11.18 -19.52
C ASP A 23 2.02 -12.63 -19.67
N ARG A 24 2.18 -13.08 -20.91
CA ARG A 24 2.68 -14.43 -21.24
C ARG A 24 4.09 -14.60 -20.64
N VAL A 25 4.18 -15.38 -19.56
CA VAL A 25 5.46 -15.71 -18.93
C VAL A 25 6.27 -16.57 -19.89
N VAL A 26 7.41 -16.04 -20.33
CA VAL A 26 8.33 -16.72 -21.26
C VAL A 26 9.20 -17.73 -20.51
N ASP A 27 9.50 -17.48 -19.24
CA ASP A 27 10.29 -18.36 -18.38
C ASP A 27 9.80 -18.26 -16.92
N PHE A 28 9.43 -19.41 -16.36
CA PHE A 28 8.91 -19.53 -15.00
C PHE A 28 10.03 -19.60 -13.95
N ARG A 29 11.29 -19.82 -14.35
CA ARG A 29 12.43 -20.06 -13.46
C ARG A 29 12.07 -21.04 -12.34
N THR A 30 11.54 -22.19 -12.75
CA THR A 30 11.05 -23.23 -11.84
C THR A 30 12.14 -23.73 -10.89
N ASP A 31 13.40 -23.69 -11.32
CA ASP A 31 14.55 -24.11 -10.50
C ASP A 31 14.87 -23.13 -9.36
N ILE A 32 14.38 -21.90 -9.43
CA ILE A 32 14.57 -20.84 -8.42
C ILE A 32 13.29 -20.62 -7.61
N SER A 33 12.12 -20.82 -8.21
CA SER A 33 10.82 -20.48 -7.60
C SER A 33 9.94 -21.68 -7.26
N GLY A 34 10.22 -22.87 -7.79
CA GLY A 34 9.45 -24.11 -7.55
C GLY A 34 8.09 -24.20 -8.26
N ILE A 35 7.67 -23.19 -9.02
CA ILE A 35 6.27 -23.05 -9.48
C ILE A 35 5.98 -23.77 -10.80
N ARG A 36 4.83 -24.46 -10.89
CA ARG A 36 4.33 -25.15 -12.10
C ARG A 36 3.06 -24.49 -12.65
N LEU A 37 2.81 -24.66 -13.96
CA LEU A 37 1.62 -24.10 -14.65
C LEU A 37 0.27 -24.52 -14.01
N ARG A 38 0.24 -25.67 -13.33
CA ARG A 38 -0.95 -26.22 -12.66
C ARG A 38 -1.27 -25.53 -11.33
N ASP A 39 -0.32 -24.78 -10.76
CA ASP A 39 -0.45 -24.10 -9.47
C ASP A 39 -1.21 -22.77 -9.58
N LEU A 40 -1.61 -22.39 -10.80
CA LEU A 40 -2.24 -21.12 -11.13
C LEU A 40 -3.77 -21.30 -11.16
N ARG A 41 -4.46 -20.98 -10.06
CA ARG A 41 -5.94 -21.09 -9.93
C ARG A 41 -6.59 -19.76 -9.53
N ARG A 42 -7.78 -19.50 -10.11
CA ARG A 42 -8.65 -18.30 -9.99
C ARG A 42 -7.99 -16.96 -10.38
N ASP A 43 -8.82 -15.99 -10.75
CA ASP A 43 -8.39 -14.62 -11.07
C ASP A 43 -7.81 -13.97 -9.81
N PHE A 44 -6.52 -14.18 -9.59
CA PHE A 44 -5.72 -13.71 -8.45
C PHE A 44 -6.04 -12.26 -8.04
N CYS A 45 -6.22 -11.38 -9.02
CA CYS A 45 -6.56 -9.98 -8.81
C CYS A 45 -7.91 -9.78 -8.09
N VAL A 46 -8.92 -10.61 -8.37
CA VAL A 46 -10.25 -10.51 -7.74
C VAL A 46 -10.15 -10.90 -6.26
N VAL A 47 -9.45 -12.00 -5.96
CA VAL A 47 -9.26 -12.49 -4.59
C VAL A 47 -8.47 -11.46 -3.78
N GLN A 48 -7.35 -10.96 -4.30
CA GLN A 48 -6.55 -9.94 -3.62
C GLN A 48 -7.34 -8.65 -3.38
N LYS A 49 -8.11 -8.19 -4.36
CA LYS A 49 -8.92 -6.99 -4.25
C LYS A 49 -9.91 -7.09 -3.10
N GLU A 50 -10.61 -8.22 -2.98
CA GLU A 50 -11.56 -8.44 -1.88
C GLU A 50 -10.85 -8.64 -0.52
N LEU A 51 -9.66 -9.25 -0.51
CA LEU A 51 -8.86 -9.39 0.71
C LEU A 51 -8.45 -8.04 1.31
N ILE A 52 -8.04 -7.07 0.49
CA ILE A 52 -7.56 -5.76 0.97
C ILE A 52 -8.67 -4.71 1.13
N LYS A 53 -9.87 -4.97 0.60
CA LYS A 53 -10.98 -4.00 0.59
C LYS A 53 -11.40 -3.58 1.99
N GLY A 54 -11.39 -2.27 2.26
CA GLY A 54 -11.80 -1.70 3.54
C GLY A 54 -10.88 -2.04 4.72
N ARG A 55 -9.68 -2.55 4.46
CA ARG A 55 -8.68 -2.88 5.49
C ARG A 55 -7.49 -1.94 5.41
N ILE A 56 -6.70 -1.88 6.48
CA ILE A 56 -5.39 -1.23 6.47
C ILE A 56 -4.39 -2.23 5.90
N LEU A 57 -3.68 -1.84 4.84
CA LEU A 57 -2.63 -2.62 4.22
C LEU A 57 -1.27 -2.27 4.83
N VAL A 58 -0.59 -3.26 5.41
CA VAL A 58 0.74 -3.12 6.02
C VAL A 58 1.74 -3.93 5.20
N GLY A 59 2.91 -3.37 4.93
CA GLY A 59 3.95 -4.07 4.18
C GLY A 59 5.22 -3.24 3.99
N HIS A 60 6.04 -3.65 3.02
CA HIS A 60 7.30 -2.99 2.70
C HIS A 60 7.39 -2.78 1.19
N ALA A 61 7.59 -1.54 0.75
CA ALA A 61 7.64 -1.14 -0.65
C ALA A 61 6.38 -1.54 -1.45
N LEU A 62 5.21 -1.44 -0.80
CA LEU A 62 3.89 -1.86 -1.29
C LEU A 62 3.51 -1.26 -2.63
N ARG A 63 4.11 -0.14 -3.02
CA ARG A 63 3.89 0.48 -4.34
C ARG A 63 4.28 -0.46 -5.48
N ASN A 64 5.33 -1.26 -5.30
CA ASN A 64 5.78 -2.21 -6.31
C ASN A 64 4.77 -3.35 -6.45
N ASP A 65 4.32 -3.91 -5.32
CA ASP A 65 3.35 -5.00 -5.27
C ASP A 65 1.99 -4.56 -5.84
N LEU A 66 1.44 -3.44 -5.37
CA LEU A 66 0.17 -2.91 -5.87
C LEU A 66 0.21 -2.65 -7.38
N LYS A 67 1.34 -2.17 -7.91
CA LYS A 67 1.53 -1.97 -9.34
C LYS A 67 1.55 -3.30 -10.10
N ALA A 68 2.30 -4.29 -9.60
CA ALA A 68 2.39 -5.61 -10.21
C ALA A 68 1.04 -6.35 -10.21
N LEU A 69 0.21 -6.12 -9.18
CA LEU A 69 -1.10 -6.72 -9.04
C LEU A 69 -2.24 -5.92 -9.68
N LEU A 70 -1.93 -4.76 -10.29
CA LEU A 70 -2.93 -3.83 -10.83
C LEU A 70 -3.98 -3.40 -9.80
N LEU A 71 -3.57 -3.29 -8.53
CA LEU A 71 -4.42 -2.89 -7.42
C LEU A 71 -4.16 -1.44 -7.03
N SER A 72 -5.19 -0.80 -6.49
CA SER A 72 -5.06 0.50 -5.85
C SER A 72 -5.64 0.42 -4.44
N HIS A 73 -5.04 1.20 -3.54
CA HIS A 73 -5.45 1.25 -2.15
C HIS A 73 -5.38 2.69 -1.64
N SER A 74 -6.26 3.06 -0.72
CA SER A 74 -6.29 4.43 -0.18
C SER A 74 -4.98 4.75 0.52
N LYS A 75 -4.35 5.88 0.20
CA LYS A 75 -3.10 6.31 0.86
C LYS A 75 -3.23 6.43 2.38
N THR A 76 -4.43 6.72 2.89
CA THR A 76 -4.68 6.79 4.34
C THR A 76 -4.71 5.43 5.02
N ASP A 77 -4.85 4.36 4.24
CA ASP A 77 -5.01 2.99 4.72
C ASP A 77 -3.77 2.14 4.40
N ILE A 78 -2.73 2.74 3.80
CA ILE A 78 -1.42 2.12 3.59
C ILE A 78 -0.49 2.41 4.78
N ARG A 79 0.22 1.40 5.25
CA ARG A 79 1.30 1.47 6.24
C ARG A 79 2.53 0.81 5.65
N ASP A 80 3.21 1.57 4.81
CA ASP A 80 4.44 1.12 4.15
C ASP A 80 5.65 1.42 5.03
N THR A 81 6.33 0.37 5.48
CA THR A 81 7.54 0.47 6.31
C THR A 81 8.71 1.08 5.54
N SER A 82 8.73 1.02 4.20
CA SER A 82 9.76 1.67 3.39
C SER A 82 9.60 3.20 3.28
N GLU A 83 8.40 3.72 3.57
CA GLU A 83 8.07 5.16 3.51
C GLU A 83 7.92 5.78 4.91
N TYR A 84 7.98 4.98 5.98
CA TYR A 84 7.80 5.45 7.34
C TYR A 84 9.00 6.30 7.78
N GLN A 85 8.77 7.58 8.05
CA GLN A 85 9.82 8.57 8.34
C GLN A 85 10.87 8.12 9.38
N PRO A 86 10.48 7.53 10.53
CA PRO A 86 11.45 7.02 11.50
C PRO A 86 12.36 5.88 11.01
N PHE A 87 12.01 5.21 9.92
CA PHE A 87 12.80 4.14 9.31
C PHE A 87 13.68 4.61 8.16
N LEU A 88 13.50 5.86 7.70
CA LEU A 88 14.33 6.41 6.63
C LEU A 88 15.70 6.79 7.16
N LYS A 89 16.74 6.55 6.37
CA LYS A 89 18.09 7.06 6.62
C LYS A 89 18.44 8.03 5.52
N GLU A 90 18.80 9.28 5.88
CA GLU A 90 19.11 10.34 4.91
C GLU A 90 17.98 10.52 3.87
N SER A 91 16.73 10.41 4.30
CA SER A 91 15.53 10.47 3.46
C SER A 91 15.44 9.37 2.39
N ARG A 92 16.24 8.30 2.50
CA ARG A 92 16.20 7.13 1.63
C ARG A 92 15.56 5.94 2.34
N SER A 93 14.79 5.16 1.57
CA SER A 93 14.25 3.89 2.04
C SER A 93 15.38 2.89 2.29
N ARG A 94 15.15 1.99 3.25
CA ARG A 94 16.09 0.92 3.61
C ARG A 94 15.44 -0.41 3.29
N ALA A 95 16.24 -1.42 2.97
CA ALA A 95 15.75 -2.78 2.78
C ALA A 95 15.12 -3.33 4.06
N LEU A 96 14.05 -4.13 3.92
CA LEU A 96 13.35 -4.76 5.04
C LEU A 96 14.30 -5.52 5.97
N ARG A 97 15.28 -6.26 5.42
CA ARG A 97 16.29 -6.98 6.22
C ARG A 97 17.05 -6.07 7.19
N HIS A 98 17.39 -4.84 6.79
CA HIS A 98 18.11 -3.90 7.66
C HIS A 98 17.19 -3.34 8.75
N LEU A 99 15.90 -3.15 8.44
CA LEU A 99 14.92 -2.73 9.43
C LEU A 99 14.60 -3.85 10.43
N ALA A 100 14.49 -5.08 9.94
CA ALA A 100 14.28 -6.25 10.78
C ALA A 100 15.47 -6.47 11.74
N ASP A 101 16.69 -6.39 11.23
CA ASP A 101 17.90 -6.51 12.04
C ASP A 101 17.95 -5.41 13.12
N GLU A 102 17.82 -4.14 12.74
CA GLU A 102 17.95 -3.01 13.65
C GLU A 102 16.83 -2.90 14.69
N PHE A 103 15.56 -3.04 14.27
CA PHE A 103 14.41 -2.78 15.14
C PHE A 103 13.82 -4.03 15.78
N LEU A 104 14.06 -5.21 15.20
CA LEU A 104 13.55 -6.48 15.71
C LEU A 104 14.65 -7.38 16.25
N GLY A 105 15.92 -7.15 15.90
CA GLY A 105 17.04 -8.03 16.28
C GLY A 105 16.98 -9.38 15.57
N VAL A 106 16.38 -9.43 14.38
CA VAL A 106 16.22 -10.67 13.61
C VAL A 106 16.79 -10.50 12.21
N THR A 107 17.59 -11.47 11.79
CA THR A 107 18.11 -11.51 10.44
C THR A 107 17.16 -12.33 9.56
N ILE A 108 16.62 -11.69 8.53
CA ILE A 108 15.74 -12.30 7.54
C ILE A 108 16.41 -12.25 6.17
N GLN A 109 15.93 -13.05 5.21
CA GLN A 109 16.41 -12.99 3.82
C GLN A 109 17.91 -13.37 3.63
N ASN A 110 18.47 -14.23 4.48
CA ASN A 110 19.85 -14.74 4.35
C ASN A 110 20.02 -15.84 3.28
N GLY A 111 18.99 -16.09 2.46
CA GLY A 111 18.94 -17.14 1.46
C GLY A 111 17.74 -16.94 0.54
N GLU A 112 16.97 -17.99 0.29
CA GLU A 112 15.70 -17.86 -0.43
C GLU A 112 14.72 -16.97 0.35
N HIS A 113 14.13 -16.01 -0.33
CA HIS A 113 13.17 -15.09 0.29
C HIS A 113 11.86 -15.80 0.57
N CYS A 114 11.38 -15.72 1.82
CA CYS A 114 10.06 -16.20 2.20
C CYS A 114 9.08 -15.02 2.32
N PRO A 115 8.07 -14.88 1.44
CA PRO A 115 7.10 -13.78 1.51
C PRO A 115 6.31 -13.75 2.82
N ILE A 116 6.10 -14.90 3.46
CA ILE A 116 5.45 -14.98 4.78
C ILE A 116 6.33 -14.35 5.86
N GLU A 117 7.65 -14.61 5.83
CA GLU A 117 8.61 -14.02 6.75
C GLU A 117 8.65 -12.50 6.58
N ASP A 118 8.71 -12.03 5.32
CA ASP A 118 8.70 -10.60 4.99
C ASP A 118 7.40 -9.92 5.47
N ALA A 119 6.24 -10.52 5.20
CA ALA A 119 4.95 -9.99 5.63
C ALA A 119 4.85 -9.92 7.16
N ARG A 120 5.37 -10.92 7.88
CA ARG A 120 5.45 -10.92 9.34
C ARG A 120 6.39 -9.84 9.86
N ALA A 121 7.58 -9.71 9.30
CA ALA A 121 8.55 -8.70 9.72
C ALA A 121 7.97 -7.28 9.56
N ALA A 122 7.35 -6.99 8.41
CA ALA A 122 6.68 -5.70 8.18
C ALA A 122 5.52 -5.47 9.17
N MET A 123 4.71 -6.50 9.45
CA MET A 123 3.62 -6.40 10.43
C MET A 123 4.14 -6.11 11.84
N VAL A 124 5.22 -6.77 12.28
CA VAL A 124 5.82 -6.54 13.60
C VAL A 124 6.40 -5.14 13.70
N LEU A 125 7.11 -4.66 12.66
CA LEU A 125 7.63 -3.29 12.59
C LEU A 125 6.51 -2.25 12.76
N TYR A 126 5.40 -2.43 12.03
CA TYR A 126 4.22 -1.60 12.19
C TYR A 126 3.64 -1.70 13.61
N GLN A 127 3.49 -2.90 14.15
CA GLN A 127 2.86 -3.10 15.45
C GLN A 127 3.67 -2.47 16.60
N LYS A 128 5.00 -2.47 16.53
CA LYS A 128 5.88 -1.74 17.45
C LYS A 128 5.66 -0.22 17.39
N ASN A 129 5.38 0.33 16.21
CA ASN A 129 5.26 1.76 15.97
C ASN A 129 3.81 2.28 15.89
N LYS A 130 2.82 1.38 16.00
CA LYS A 130 1.41 1.62 15.71
C LYS A 130 0.84 2.87 16.40
N LYS A 131 1.15 3.07 17.69
CA LYS A 131 0.61 4.22 18.45
C LYS A 131 1.01 5.56 17.82
N VAL A 132 2.30 5.70 17.49
CA VAL A 132 2.86 6.94 16.92
C VAL A 132 2.43 7.07 15.46
N TRP A 133 2.47 5.97 14.71
CA TRP A 133 2.09 5.93 13.30
C TRP A 133 0.61 6.30 13.09
N GLU A 134 -0.32 5.69 13.84
CA GLU A 134 -1.74 6.01 13.69
C GLU A 134 -2.07 7.44 14.12
N ARG A 135 -1.33 8.01 15.08
CA ARG A 135 -1.48 9.42 15.45
C ARG A 135 -1.06 10.34 14.31
N SER A 136 0.12 10.11 13.71
CA SER A 136 0.60 10.96 12.61
C SER A 136 -0.33 10.94 11.40
N ILE A 137 -0.91 9.77 11.08
CA ILE A 137 -1.88 9.64 9.99
C ILE A 137 -3.17 10.43 10.30
N LYS A 138 -3.70 10.34 11.52
CA LYS A 138 -4.89 11.11 11.94
C LYS A 138 -4.64 12.61 11.85
N ASP A 139 -3.48 13.07 12.32
CA ASP A 139 -3.11 14.47 12.29
C ASP A 139 -2.97 14.99 10.85
N PHE A 140 -2.35 14.20 9.97
CA PHE A 140 -2.26 14.49 8.54
C PHE A 140 -3.63 14.61 7.86
N ILE A 141 -4.54 13.66 8.13
CA ILE A 141 -5.91 13.69 7.61
C ILE A 141 -6.64 14.96 8.08
N ARG A 142 -6.55 15.27 9.38
CA ARG A 142 -7.15 16.47 9.96
C ARG A 142 -6.60 17.75 9.33
N LEU A 143 -5.29 17.81 9.08
CA LEU A 143 -4.65 18.96 8.44
C LEU A 143 -5.12 19.14 7.00
N LYS A 144 -5.19 18.05 6.21
CA LYS A 144 -5.72 18.06 4.84
C LYS A 144 -7.18 18.54 4.78
N GLN A 145 -8.02 18.10 5.72
CA GLN A 145 -9.41 18.55 5.81
C GLN A 145 -9.52 20.05 6.14
N LYS A 146 -8.72 20.54 7.10
CA LYS A 146 -8.66 21.98 7.42
C LYS A 146 -8.24 22.82 6.21
N GLN A 147 -7.21 22.38 5.47
CA GLN A 147 -6.75 23.06 4.27
C GLN A 147 -7.84 23.10 3.17
N LYS A 148 -8.56 22.00 2.95
CA LYS A 148 -9.67 21.95 1.98
C LYS A 148 -10.79 22.93 2.34
N LYS A 149 -11.18 22.97 3.62
CA LYS A 149 -12.20 23.91 4.14
C LYS A 149 -11.76 25.38 4.02
N TRP A 150 -10.48 25.66 4.23
CA TRP A 150 -9.97 27.02 4.08
C TRP A 150 -9.96 27.47 2.62
N LYS A 151 -9.52 26.60 1.70
CA LYS A 151 -9.55 26.88 0.26
C LYS A 151 -10.98 27.07 -0.28
N SER A 152 -11.95 26.29 0.21
CA SER A 152 -13.35 26.46 -0.20
C SER A 152 -13.94 27.79 0.27
N ARG A 153 -13.52 28.30 1.44
CA ARG A 153 -13.94 29.62 1.95
C ARG A 153 -13.32 30.80 1.20
N LYS A 154 -12.17 30.61 0.55
CA LYS A 154 -11.46 31.64 -0.22
C LYS A 154 -11.85 31.70 -1.70
N LYS A 155 -12.64 30.76 -2.21
CA LYS A 155 -13.14 30.80 -3.59
C LYS A 155 -14.10 32.00 -3.73
N PRO A 156 -13.84 32.99 -4.60
CA PRO A 156 -14.77 34.09 -4.83
C PRO A 156 -16.12 33.55 -5.29
N ARG A 157 -17.23 34.12 -4.79
CA ARG A 157 -18.53 33.91 -5.41
C ARG A 157 -18.47 34.61 -6.77
N GLU A 158 -18.40 33.85 -7.87
CA GLU A 158 -18.74 34.38 -9.18
C GLU A 158 -20.15 34.98 -9.06
N ARG A 159 -20.25 36.28 -9.30
CA ARG A 159 -21.52 37.00 -9.29
C ARG A 159 -22.26 36.60 -10.56
N GLU A 160 -23.20 35.66 -10.45
CA GLU A 160 -24.30 35.57 -11.42
C GLU A 160 -25.10 36.88 -11.32
N GLY A 161 -25.04 37.70 -12.37
CA GLY A 161 -25.73 38.99 -12.38
C GLY A 161 -25.34 39.85 -13.57
N ALA A 162 -25.79 39.47 -14.76
CA ALA A 162 -26.02 40.39 -15.86
C ALA A 162 -27.25 39.91 -16.65
N ALA A 163 -28.43 40.07 -16.05
CA ALA A 163 -29.67 40.11 -16.81
C ALA A 163 -29.66 41.42 -17.60
N HIS A 164 -29.63 41.32 -18.94
CA HIS A 164 -29.86 42.46 -19.82
C HIS A 164 -31.36 42.78 -19.84
N PRO A 165 -31.79 44.03 -19.56
CA PRO A 165 -33.10 44.50 -19.95
C PRO A 165 -32.95 45.17 -21.32
N THR A 166 -33.57 44.62 -22.37
CA THR A 166 -33.83 45.39 -23.59
C THR A 166 -35.32 45.67 -23.70
N SER A 167 -35.60 46.95 -23.53
CA SER A 167 -36.85 47.67 -23.70
C SER A 167 -37.53 47.37 -25.04
N GLU A 168 -38.85 47.17 -24.99
CA GLU A 168 -39.74 47.66 -26.06
C GLU A 168 -39.70 49.20 -26.05
N ALA A 169 -39.54 49.82 -27.21
CA ALA A 169 -40.13 51.12 -27.56
C ALA A 169 -39.83 51.46 -29.04
N LEU A 170 -40.93 51.72 -29.76
CA LEU A 170 -41.11 52.22 -31.14
C LEU A 170 -40.94 51.22 -32.29
#